data_AF-A0A444W9F2-F1
#
_entry.id   AF-A0A444W9F2-F1
#
_cell.length_a   1.000
_cell.length_b   1.000
_cell.length_c   1.000
_cell.angle_alpha   90.00
_cell.angle_beta   90.00
_cell.angle_gamma   90.00
#
_symmetry.space_group_name_H-M   'P 1'
#
loop_
_entity.id
_entity.type
_entity.pdbx_description
1 polymer ?
#
loop_
_entity_poly.entity_id
_entity_poly.type
_entity_poly.pdbx_seq_one_letter_code
_entity_poly.pdbx_strand_id
1 'polypeptide(L)'
;MILKKTSNVLLAFALCMAFTSPATAQKNKVAKTNGSQIIEPNGNPITLKGTNLGNWLVPEGYMFKTGKVAAPRQIDQLLHEMIGPDSLTVFWHKYLDNYITQEDIKYLKRIGCNHIRLPFHYKMFTDETYMGTQNAGFKYFDRVIEWCRKENLYVLLDMHCAPGGQTGDNIDDSYGYPWLFFSKSSQDLMSEVWMKIAKKYKGDPIIIGYDVVNEPFAHYFVKEIPDYNHRLFTLYQRMVKDIRSVDKDHTIFLNGSVWAGDFDVFESIIDDNIVYEFHKYWFDVEQAAIQKYVDFRDKHNVPIYIGETGENTDEWVMDFRLLLDQNNINWCFWPYKKMDNTKGIMNFTMPEDYAVIVRYSQSDRSSYEKIRENMPDRAIAQKALNKFLENCLYKNCFQNKGYIEGLGLIVE
;
A
#
# COMPACT_ATOMS: atom_id res chain seq x y z
N MET A 1 -10.18 -76.33 -46.19
CA MET A 1 -10.50 -75.06 -46.89
C MET A 1 -11.88 -74.60 -46.44
N ILE A 2 -11.87 -73.72 -45.44
CA ILE A 2 -12.78 -72.63 -45.07
C ILE A 2 -14.29 -72.76 -45.42
N LEU A 3 -15.08 -72.96 -44.35
CA LEU A 3 -16.51 -72.65 -44.21
C LEU A 3 -16.76 -71.12 -44.24
N LYS A 4 -17.80 -70.66 -44.95
CA LYS A 4 -18.38 -69.32 -44.77
C LYS A 4 -19.72 -69.43 -44.03
N LYS A 5 -19.72 -69.06 -42.75
CA LYS A 5 -20.89 -68.57 -42.00
C LYS A 5 -20.76 -67.05 -41.93
N THR A 6 -21.74 -66.33 -42.45
CA THR A 6 -21.89 -64.88 -42.26
C THR A 6 -22.82 -64.64 -41.07
N SER A 7 -22.26 -64.10 -39.98
CA SER A 7 -23.02 -63.63 -38.82
C SER A 7 -23.44 -62.17 -39.01
N ASN A 8 -24.69 -61.87 -38.67
CA ASN A 8 -25.24 -60.53 -38.54
C ASN A 8 -24.53 -59.76 -37.42
N VAL A 9 -24.01 -58.56 -37.72
CA VAL A 9 -23.56 -57.59 -36.73
C VAL A 9 -24.62 -56.49 -36.65
N LEU A 10 -25.34 -56.43 -35.52
CA LEU A 10 -26.13 -55.27 -35.13
C LEU A 10 -25.19 -54.14 -34.70
N LEU A 11 -25.22 -53.01 -35.41
CA LEU A 11 -24.56 -51.77 -34.99
C LEU A 11 -25.50 -51.03 -34.04
N ALA A 12 -25.16 -50.96 -32.75
CA ALA A 12 -25.84 -50.11 -31.79
C ALA A 12 -25.28 -48.67 -31.90
N PHE A 13 -26.10 -47.72 -32.36
CA PHE A 13 -25.80 -46.29 -32.29
C PHE A 13 -26.07 -45.81 -30.86
N ALA A 14 -25.00 -45.57 -30.09
CA ALA A 14 -25.08 -44.85 -28.82
C ALA A 14 -25.18 -43.34 -29.12
N LEU A 15 -26.33 -42.76 -28.82
CA LEU A 15 -26.58 -41.31 -28.91
C LEU A 15 -25.92 -40.64 -27.69
N CYS A 16 -24.69 -40.13 -27.85
CA CYS A 16 -24.09 -39.23 -26.86
C CYS A 16 -24.80 -37.87 -26.94
N MET A 17 -25.77 -37.62 -26.06
CA MET A 17 -26.24 -36.26 -25.80
C MET A 17 -25.13 -35.49 -25.08
N ALA A 18 -24.43 -34.63 -25.84
CA ALA A 18 -23.55 -33.63 -25.26
C ALA A 18 -24.41 -32.62 -24.49
N PHE A 19 -24.40 -32.71 -23.16
CA PHE A 19 -24.85 -31.62 -22.31
C PHE A 19 -23.87 -30.47 -22.47
N THR A 20 -24.14 -29.56 -23.40
CA THR A 20 -23.51 -28.24 -23.40
C THR A 20 -24.13 -27.46 -22.25
N SER A 21 -23.49 -27.49 -21.07
CA SER A 21 -23.75 -26.50 -20.04
C SER A 21 -23.56 -25.12 -20.66
N PRO A 22 -24.52 -24.19 -20.55
CA PRO A 22 -24.25 -22.82 -20.94
C PRO A 22 -23.12 -22.33 -20.04
N ALA A 23 -21.96 -22.07 -20.63
CA ALA A 23 -20.91 -21.32 -19.97
C ALA A 23 -21.54 -19.98 -19.60
N THR A 24 -21.95 -19.82 -18.34
CA THR A 24 -22.23 -18.52 -17.78
C THR A 24 -20.96 -17.71 -17.95
N ALA A 25 -20.97 -16.80 -18.93
CA ALA A 25 -19.93 -15.82 -19.13
C ALA A 25 -19.62 -15.20 -17.76
N GLN A 26 -18.38 -15.39 -17.31
CA GLN A 26 -17.91 -14.89 -16.02
C GLN A 26 -18.02 -13.37 -16.05
N LYS A 27 -19.07 -12.83 -15.42
CA LYS A 27 -19.44 -11.40 -15.51
C LYS A 27 -18.45 -10.48 -14.81
N ASN A 28 -17.70 -11.00 -13.83
CA ASN A 28 -16.76 -10.20 -13.04
C ASN A 28 -15.37 -10.31 -13.65
N LYS A 29 -14.75 -9.16 -13.96
CA LYS A 29 -13.39 -9.06 -14.48
C LYS A 29 -12.34 -8.80 -13.40
N VAL A 30 -12.78 -8.51 -12.17
CA VAL A 30 -11.92 -8.13 -11.04
C VAL A 30 -11.92 -9.24 -9.98
N ALA A 31 -10.86 -9.31 -9.18
CA ALA A 31 -10.81 -10.22 -8.04
C ALA A 31 -11.86 -9.83 -6.98
N LYS A 32 -12.38 -10.82 -6.26
CA LYS A 32 -13.39 -10.65 -5.20
C LYS A 32 -13.11 -11.56 -4.03
N THR A 33 -13.76 -11.32 -2.90
CA THR A 33 -13.73 -12.26 -1.77
C THR A 33 -14.67 -13.44 -2.00
N ASN A 34 -14.34 -14.58 -1.38
CA ASN A 34 -15.22 -15.74 -1.24
C ASN A 34 -14.85 -16.49 0.04
N GLY A 35 -15.68 -16.34 1.07
CA GLY A 35 -15.34 -16.79 2.41
C GLY A 35 -14.05 -16.15 2.89
N SER A 36 -13.13 -16.94 3.44
CA SER A 36 -11.83 -16.48 3.93
C SER A 36 -10.76 -16.21 2.85
N GLN A 37 -11.12 -16.27 1.56
CA GLN A 37 -10.18 -16.15 0.44
C GLN A 37 -10.48 -14.95 -0.44
N ILE A 38 -9.44 -14.47 -1.14
CA ILE A 38 -9.58 -13.64 -2.33
C ILE A 38 -9.49 -14.58 -3.53
N ILE A 39 -10.40 -14.44 -4.49
CA ILE A 39 -10.46 -15.25 -5.71
C ILE A 39 -10.27 -14.38 -6.96
N GLU A 40 -9.54 -14.91 -7.92
CA GLU A 40 -9.43 -14.35 -9.27
C GLU A 40 -10.79 -14.36 -9.97
N PRO A 41 -10.94 -13.59 -11.06
CA PRO A 41 -12.11 -13.64 -11.90
C PRO A 41 -12.49 -15.07 -12.28
N ASN A 42 -11.50 -15.95 -12.54
CA ASN A 42 -11.66 -17.36 -12.92
C ASN A 42 -12.14 -18.29 -11.78
N GLY A 43 -12.21 -17.81 -10.54
CA GLY A 43 -12.63 -18.56 -9.35
C GLY A 43 -11.49 -19.20 -8.55
N ASN A 44 -10.25 -19.12 -9.01
CA ASN A 44 -9.09 -19.66 -8.30
C ASN A 44 -8.70 -18.75 -7.12
N PRO A 45 -8.29 -19.31 -5.97
CA PRO A 45 -7.80 -18.51 -4.86
C PRO A 45 -6.48 -17.81 -5.22
N ILE A 46 -6.30 -16.60 -4.69
CA ILE A 46 -5.07 -15.82 -4.75
C ILE A 46 -4.51 -15.71 -3.34
N THR A 47 -3.19 -15.86 -3.22
CA THR A 47 -2.44 -15.39 -2.05
C THR A 47 -1.64 -14.18 -2.49
N LEU A 48 -1.99 -12.99 -1.98
CA LEU A 48 -1.26 -11.77 -2.29
C LEU A 48 0.09 -11.78 -1.55
N LYS A 49 1.16 -11.60 -2.32
CA LYS A 49 2.57 -11.57 -1.88
C LYS A 49 3.26 -10.38 -2.53
N GLY A 50 3.66 -9.40 -1.74
CA GLY A 50 4.06 -8.11 -2.29
C GLY A 50 4.83 -7.23 -1.32
N THR A 51 5.02 -5.98 -1.76
CA THR A 51 5.68 -4.94 -0.99
C THR A 51 5.02 -3.58 -1.22
N ASN A 52 5.23 -2.68 -0.28
CA ASN A 52 4.71 -1.32 -0.33
C ASN A 52 5.65 -0.42 -1.13
N LEU A 53 5.09 0.37 -2.06
CA LEU A 53 5.81 1.47 -2.71
C LEU A 53 5.87 2.71 -1.79
N GLY A 54 6.25 2.47 -0.53
CA GLY A 54 6.39 3.47 0.52
C GLY A 54 7.42 4.54 0.18
N ASN A 55 7.29 5.69 0.83
CA ASN A 55 8.11 6.88 0.59
C ASN A 55 8.02 7.50 -0.81
N TRP A 56 7.23 6.96 -1.75
CA TRP A 56 7.14 7.53 -3.10
C TRP A 56 6.10 8.65 -3.22
N LEU A 57 4.81 8.33 -3.09
CA LEU A 57 3.73 9.32 -3.16
C LEU A 57 3.39 9.91 -1.79
N VAL A 58 4.05 9.42 -0.75
CA VAL A 58 3.97 9.88 0.63
C VAL A 58 5.37 9.81 1.22
N PRO A 59 6.14 10.91 1.23
CA PRO A 59 7.47 10.92 1.81
C PRO A 59 7.41 10.88 3.34
N GLU A 60 8.26 10.05 3.96
CA GLU A 60 8.30 9.86 5.41
C GLU A 60 9.66 10.17 6.00
N GLY A 61 9.67 10.84 7.14
CA GLY A 61 10.88 11.44 7.68
C GLY A 61 11.96 10.44 8.05
N TYR A 62 11.59 9.25 8.53
CA TYR A 62 12.56 8.23 8.88
C TYR A 62 13.24 7.63 7.63
N MET A 63 12.53 7.55 6.50
CA MET A 63 13.08 7.11 5.20
C MET A 63 13.87 8.22 4.50
N PHE A 64 13.48 9.48 4.71
CA PHE A 64 14.24 10.68 4.30
C PHE A 64 15.43 10.99 5.22
N LYS A 65 15.58 10.29 6.35
CA LYS A 65 16.58 10.53 7.42
C LYS A 65 16.48 11.93 8.04
N THR A 66 15.29 12.50 8.12
CA THR A 66 15.05 13.87 8.62
C THR A 66 14.67 13.93 10.11
N GLY A 67 14.73 12.81 10.84
CA GLY A 67 14.59 12.76 12.30
C GLY A 67 13.25 13.29 12.77
N LYS A 68 13.25 14.40 13.55
CA LYS A 68 12.04 15.03 14.10
C LYS A 68 11.10 15.65 13.04
N VAL A 69 11.56 15.78 11.80
CA VAL A 69 10.73 16.15 10.65
C VAL A 69 10.20 14.86 10.06
N ALA A 70 8.94 14.55 10.35
CA ALA A 70 8.33 13.25 10.08
C ALA A 70 7.34 13.31 8.91
N ALA A 71 6.38 14.23 8.97
CA ALA A 71 5.24 14.28 8.05
C ALA A 71 5.58 14.90 6.68
N PRO A 72 4.86 14.55 5.60
CA PRO A 72 5.07 15.11 4.26
C PRO A 72 5.14 16.64 4.22
N ARG A 73 4.23 17.35 4.89
CA ARG A 73 4.24 18.82 4.97
C ARG A 73 5.49 19.36 5.65
N GLN A 74 5.99 18.69 6.69
CA GLN A 74 7.18 19.13 7.40
C GLN A 74 8.44 18.91 6.54
N ILE A 75 8.49 17.82 5.77
CA ILE A 75 9.55 17.55 4.80
C ILE A 75 9.52 18.61 3.70
N ASP A 76 8.35 18.90 3.11
CA ASP A 76 8.19 19.96 2.11
C ASP A 76 8.68 21.32 2.64
N GLN A 77 8.26 21.71 3.85
CA GLN A 77 8.73 22.93 4.50
C GLN A 77 10.25 22.94 4.72
N LEU A 78 10.83 21.84 5.24
CA LEU A 78 12.27 21.68 5.45
C LEU A 78 13.05 21.92 4.15
N LEU A 79 12.60 21.32 3.05
CA LEU A 79 13.26 21.48 1.76
C LEU A 79 13.06 22.90 1.20
N HIS A 80 11.85 23.47 1.35
CA HIS A 80 11.56 24.85 0.94
C HIS A 80 12.51 25.84 1.60
N GLU A 81 12.70 25.72 2.92
CA GLU A 81 13.63 26.54 3.68
C GLU A 81 15.05 26.50 3.13
N MET A 82 15.52 25.35 2.62
CA MET A 82 16.90 25.15 2.14
C MET A 82 17.12 25.51 0.67
N ILE A 83 16.20 25.16 -0.23
CA ILE A 83 16.43 25.27 -1.69
C ILE A 83 15.47 26.22 -2.40
N GLY A 84 14.47 26.75 -1.70
CA GLY A 84 13.50 27.69 -2.26
C GLY A 84 12.48 27.03 -3.21
N PRO A 85 11.46 27.79 -3.64
CA PRO A 85 10.27 27.25 -4.31
C PRO A 85 10.56 26.65 -5.69
N ASP A 86 11.40 27.30 -6.51
CA ASP A 86 11.67 26.86 -7.88
C ASP A 86 12.43 25.54 -7.89
N SER A 87 13.52 25.46 -7.13
CA SER A 87 14.32 24.23 -7.01
C SER A 87 13.54 23.12 -6.32
N LEU A 88 12.69 23.44 -5.34
CA LEU A 88 11.83 22.46 -4.67
C LEU A 88 10.82 21.84 -5.65
N THR A 89 10.20 22.66 -6.49
CA THR A 89 9.28 22.18 -7.53
C THR A 89 9.97 21.22 -8.49
N VAL A 90 11.17 21.59 -8.96
CA VAL A 90 11.99 20.73 -9.83
C VAL A 90 12.41 19.44 -9.11
N PHE A 91 12.80 19.53 -7.83
CA PHE A 91 13.15 18.37 -7.02
C PHE A 91 11.98 17.40 -6.92
N TRP A 92 10.78 17.88 -6.57
CA TRP A 92 9.62 17.01 -6.41
C TRP A 92 9.17 16.36 -7.72
N HIS A 93 9.20 17.08 -8.84
CA HIS A 93 8.89 16.48 -10.15
C HIS A 93 9.87 15.34 -10.47
N LYS A 94 11.17 15.58 -10.30
CA LYS A 94 12.19 14.53 -10.50
C LYS A 94 12.07 13.40 -9.48
N TYR A 95 11.72 13.70 -8.24
CA TYR A 95 11.51 12.70 -7.20
C TYR A 95 10.40 11.73 -7.60
N LEU A 96 9.24 12.28 -7.97
CA LEU A 96 8.09 11.51 -8.40
C LEU A 96 8.38 10.70 -9.67
N ASP A 97 9.28 11.14 -10.54
CA ASP A 97 9.66 10.45 -11.78
C ASP A 97 10.79 9.41 -11.59
N ASN A 98 11.67 9.60 -10.61
CA ASN A 98 12.86 8.77 -10.42
C ASN A 98 12.73 7.74 -9.30
N TYR A 99 11.97 8.05 -8.24
CA TYR A 99 11.93 7.20 -7.05
C TYR A 99 11.26 5.87 -7.34
N ILE A 100 10.25 5.81 -8.21
CA ILE A 100 9.72 4.54 -8.75
C ILE A 100 9.59 4.68 -10.27
N THR A 101 10.18 3.71 -10.97
CA THR A 101 10.24 3.59 -12.42
C THR A 101 9.61 2.28 -12.90
N GLN A 102 9.48 2.10 -14.21
CA GLN A 102 8.97 0.85 -14.77
C GLN A 102 9.89 -0.34 -14.45
N GLU A 103 11.18 -0.09 -14.35
CA GLU A 103 12.23 -1.06 -14.05
C GLU A 103 12.09 -1.62 -12.64
N ASP A 104 11.68 -0.79 -11.68
CA ASP A 104 11.34 -1.22 -10.32
C ASP A 104 10.15 -2.21 -10.35
N ILE A 105 9.10 -1.91 -11.13
CA ILE A 105 7.91 -2.78 -11.27
C ILE A 105 8.27 -4.12 -11.96
N LYS A 106 9.06 -4.07 -13.03
CA LYS A 106 9.60 -5.27 -13.70
C LYS A 106 10.39 -6.12 -12.73
N TYR A 107 11.26 -5.51 -11.94
CA TYR A 107 12.05 -6.21 -10.95
C TYR A 107 11.19 -6.89 -9.89
N LEU A 108 10.20 -6.20 -9.32
CA LEU A 108 9.26 -6.78 -8.36
C LEU A 108 8.54 -8.00 -8.93
N LYS A 109 8.13 -7.94 -10.21
CA LYS A 109 7.56 -9.12 -10.88
C LYS A 109 8.57 -10.25 -11.02
N ARG A 110 9.80 -9.97 -11.46
CA ARG A 110 10.84 -10.98 -11.69
C ARG A 110 11.22 -11.73 -10.41
N ILE A 111 11.29 -11.04 -9.28
CA ILE A 111 11.59 -11.69 -7.99
C ILE A 111 10.41 -12.47 -7.41
N GLY A 112 9.21 -12.36 -7.99
CA GLY A 112 8.06 -13.20 -7.64
C GLY A 112 6.93 -12.49 -6.89
N CYS A 113 6.95 -11.16 -6.76
CA CYS A 113 5.76 -10.44 -6.28
C CYS A 113 4.59 -10.63 -7.25
N ASN A 114 3.38 -10.70 -6.72
CA ASN A 114 2.15 -10.74 -7.53
C ASN A 114 1.25 -9.51 -7.32
N HIS A 115 1.55 -8.67 -6.34
CA HIS A 115 0.90 -7.38 -6.15
C HIS A 115 1.86 -6.36 -5.52
N ILE A 116 1.47 -5.09 -5.60
CA ILE A 116 2.05 -3.98 -4.85
C ILE A 116 0.94 -3.23 -4.12
N ARG A 117 1.25 -2.69 -2.94
CA ARG A 117 0.43 -1.68 -2.26
C ARG A 117 1.01 -0.31 -2.57
N LEU A 118 0.14 0.63 -2.96
CA LEU A 118 0.49 1.98 -3.39
C LEU A 118 -0.06 3.00 -2.37
N PRO A 119 0.72 3.33 -1.32
CA PRO A 119 0.45 4.44 -0.43
C PRO A 119 0.34 5.75 -1.22
N PHE A 120 -0.71 6.54 -0.98
CA PHE A 120 -0.88 7.85 -1.60
C PHE A 120 -1.44 8.90 -0.63
N HIS A 121 -1.18 10.16 -0.96
CA HIS A 121 -1.68 11.31 -0.22
C HIS A 121 -2.95 11.90 -0.86
N TYR A 122 -4.01 12.16 -0.09
CA TYR A 122 -5.28 12.68 -0.64
C TYR A 122 -5.13 13.98 -1.46
N LYS A 123 -4.25 14.91 -1.02
CA LYS A 123 -3.95 16.18 -1.72
C LYS A 123 -3.54 16.01 -3.18
N MET A 124 -3.05 14.83 -3.59
CA MET A 124 -2.79 14.56 -5.00
C MET A 124 -4.04 14.66 -5.89
N PHE A 125 -5.24 14.57 -5.32
CA PHE A 125 -6.53 14.60 -6.01
C PHE A 125 -7.35 15.87 -5.70
N THR A 126 -6.70 16.89 -5.14
CA THR A 126 -7.30 18.18 -4.79
C THR A 126 -6.57 19.33 -5.49
N ASP A 127 -7.10 20.54 -5.35
CA ASP A 127 -6.48 21.77 -5.86
C ASP A 127 -5.41 22.33 -4.89
N GLU A 128 -5.09 21.62 -3.81
CA GLU A 128 -3.96 21.96 -2.95
C GLU A 128 -2.65 21.57 -3.62
N THR A 129 -1.63 22.43 -3.53
CA THR A 129 -0.31 22.09 -4.03
C THR A 129 0.32 21.02 -3.16
N TYR A 130 0.69 19.91 -3.77
CA TYR A 130 1.38 18.81 -3.10
C TYR A 130 2.55 18.33 -3.96
N MET A 131 3.75 18.27 -3.40
CA MET A 131 4.98 17.90 -4.11
C MET A 131 5.13 18.68 -5.44
N GLY A 132 4.94 20.00 -5.37
CA GLY A 132 5.10 20.93 -6.49
C GLY A 132 3.99 20.92 -7.55
N THR A 133 2.90 20.16 -7.38
CA THR A 133 1.80 20.13 -8.38
C THR A 133 0.43 20.02 -7.71
N GLN A 134 -0.60 20.58 -8.32
CA GLN A 134 -2.00 20.40 -7.93
C GLN A 134 -2.63 19.28 -8.75
N ASN A 135 -3.54 18.50 -8.15
CA ASN A 135 -4.36 17.49 -8.83
C ASN A 135 -3.59 16.51 -9.76
N ALA A 136 -2.39 16.10 -9.34
CA ALA A 136 -1.50 15.24 -10.14
C ALA A 136 -1.69 13.73 -9.91
N GLY A 137 -2.59 13.32 -9.02
CA GLY A 137 -2.74 11.93 -8.58
C GLY A 137 -2.98 10.95 -9.73
N PHE A 138 -3.89 11.26 -10.64
CA PHE A 138 -4.18 10.39 -11.78
C PHE A 138 -3.02 10.24 -12.76
N LYS A 139 -2.15 11.25 -12.91
CA LYS A 139 -0.94 11.13 -13.73
C LYS A 139 -0.05 9.99 -13.23
N TYR A 140 0.15 9.91 -11.91
CA TYR A 140 1.04 8.92 -11.32
C TYR A 140 0.37 7.55 -11.16
N PHE A 141 -0.92 7.52 -10.83
CA PHE A 141 -1.69 6.28 -10.81
C PHE A 141 -1.75 5.63 -12.19
N ASP A 142 -2.15 6.37 -13.24
CA ASP A 142 -2.26 5.83 -14.59
C ASP A 142 -0.91 5.27 -15.07
N ARG A 143 0.19 5.93 -14.70
CA ARG A 143 1.54 5.49 -15.04
C ARG A 143 1.91 4.17 -14.37
N VAL A 144 1.78 4.06 -13.05
CA VAL A 144 2.16 2.83 -12.33
C VAL A 144 1.21 1.68 -12.63
N ILE A 145 -0.09 1.94 -12.76
CA ILE A 145 -1.09 0.93 -13.14
C ILE A 145 -0.77 0.37 -14.53
N GLU A 146 -0.37 1.20 -15.49
CA GLU A 146 0.03 0.72 -16.82
C GLU A 146 1.33 -0.11 -16.79
N TRP A 147 2.28 0.23 -15.91
CA TRP A 147 3.46 -0.62 -15.69
C TRP A 147 3.07 -1.97 -15.09
N CYS A 148 2.25 -1.97 -14.04
CA CYS A 148 1.74 -3.18 -13.38
C CYS A 148 0.90 -4.04 -14.34
N ARG A 149 0.13 -3.42 -15.24
CA ARG A 149 -0.63 -4.11 -16.29
C ARG A 149 0.26 -4.93 -17.22
N LYS A 150 1.38 -4.37 -17.65
CA LYS A 150 2.35 -5.05 -18.54
C LYS A 150 3.00 -6.25 -17.87
N GLU A 151 3.20 -6.17 -16.55
CA GLU A 151 3.86 -7.21 -15.77
C GLU A 151 2.88 -8.19 -15.08
N ASN A 152 1.56 -7.99 -15.25
CA ASN A 152 0.52 -8.72 -14.53
C ASN A 152 0.79 -8.73 -13.01
N LEU A 153 0.94 -7.53 -12.46
CA LEU A 153 1.01 -7.24 -11.03
C LEU A 153 -0.28 -6.55 -10.61
N TYR A 154 -0.92 -7.04 -9.56
CA TYR A 154 -2.06 -6.35 -8.97
C TYR A 154 -1.63 -5.09 -8.21
N VAL A 155 -2.53 -4.12 -8.09
CA VAL A 155 -2.32 -2.86 -7.37
C VAL A 155 -3.40 -2.68 -6.32
N LEU A 156 -3.00 -2.57 -5.04
CA LEU A 156 -3.86 -2.10 -3.95
C LEU A 156 -3.62 -0.60 -3.76
N LEU A 157 -4.67 0.20 -3.92
CA LEU A 157 -4.60 1.65 -3.73
C LEU A 157 -4.86 1.97 -2.26
N ASP A 158 -3.92 2.62 -1.58
CA ASP A 158 -3.98 2.88 -0.14
C ASP A 158 -3.98 4.39 0.15
N MET A 159 -5.08 4.90 0.72
CA MET A 159 -5.11 6.28 1.21
C MET A 159 -4.32 6.39 2.52
N HIS A 160 -3.02 6.55 2.35
CA HIS A 160 -2.04 6.54 3.43
C HIS A 160 -2.02 7.84 4.24
N CYS A 161 -2.40 8.95 3.61
CA CYS A 161 -2.66 10.21 4.29
C CYS A 161 -4.07 10.68 3.92
N ALA A 162 -4.97 10.68 4.91
CA ALA A 162 -6.34 11.12 4.75
C ALA A 162 -6.52 12.62 5.10
N PRO A 163 -7.58 13.29 4.60
CA PRO A 163 -7.90 14.65 5.00
C PRO A 163 -8.00 14.82 6.52
N GLY A 164 -7.34 15.84 7.07
CA GLY A 164 -7.29 16.09 8.52
C GLY A 164 -6.35 15.18 9.32
N GLY A 165 -5.80 14.12 8.72
CA GLY A 165 -4.97 13.13 9.40
C GLY A 165 -5.79 12.11 10.18
N GLN A 166 -5.41 10.84 10.04
CA GLN A 166 -6.13 9.70 10.58
C GLN A 166 -5.46 9.08 11.81
N THR A 167 -4.14 9.21 11.93
CA THR A 167 -3.33 8.59 12.97
C THR A 167 -3.04 9.58 14.09
N GLY A 168 -2.73 10.83 13.73
CA GLY A 168 -2.31 11.85 14.68
C GLY A 168 -0.82 11.74 15.03
N ASP A 169 0.00 11.12 14.18
CA ASP A 169 1.44 10.90 14.43
C ASP A 169 2.27 10.80 13.12
N ASN A 170 3.50 10.31 13.21
CA ASN A 170 4.62 10.48 12.29
C ASN A 170 4.43 9.93 10.85
N ILE A 171 3.46 9.06 10.63
CA ILE A 171 3.22 8.38 9.34
C ILE A 171 2.17 9.07 8.46
N ASP A 172 1.43 10.03 9.02
CA ASP A 172 0.39 10.77 8.30
C ASP A 172 0.79 12.24 8.13
N ASP A 173 -0.08 13.04 7.50
CA ASP A 173 0.11 14.50 7.37
C ASP A 173 -0.75 15.29 8.38
N SER A 174 -1.00 14.71 9.57
CA SER A 174 -1.76 15.36 10.64
C SER A 174 -1.00 16.50 11.32
N TYR A 175 -1.67 17.12 12.29
CA TYR A 175 -1.09 18.10 13.19
C TYR A 175 -0.94 17.53 14.62
N GLY A 176 -0.70 16.22 14.74
CA GLY A 176 -0.58 15.52 16.03
C GLY A 176 -1.92 15.12 16.65
N TYR A 177 -3.00 15.13 15.86
CA TYR A 177 -4.33 14.71 16.30
C TYR A 177 -5.15 14.20 15.11
N PRO A 178 -5.93 13.11 15.26
CA PRO A 178 -6.64 12.47 14.16
C PRO A 178 -7.96 13.19 13.83
N TRP A 179 -7.87 14.39 13.24
CA TRP A 179 -9.04 15.22 12.97
C TRP A 179 -10.03 14.61 11.97
N LEU A 180 -9.62 13.58 11.20
CA LEU A 180 -10.51 12.85 10.31
C LEU A 180 -11.80 12.38 11.00
N PHE A 181 -11.74 11.95 12.26
CA PHE A 181 -12.90 11.40 12.99
C PHE A 181 -13.88 12.47 13.49
N PHE A 182 -13.48 13.74 13.47
CA PHE A 182 -14.25 14.85 14.03
C PHE A 182 -14.68 15.87 12.96
N SER A 183 -13.89 16.00 11.90
CA SER A 183 -14.11 16.98 10.85
C SER A 183 -15.01 16.41 9.76
N LYS A 184 -16.26 16.86 9.74
CA LYS A 184 -17.22 16.49 8.67
C LYS A 184 -16.68 16.84 7.28
N SER A 185 -16.07 18.02 7.12
CA SER A 185 -15.47 18.44 5.85
C SER A 185 -14.30 17.54 5.42
N SER A 186 -13.49 17.05 6.36
CA SER A 186 -12.43 16.08 6.06
C SER A 186 -13.01 14.76 5.56
N GLN A 187 -14.07 14.25 6.20
CA GLN A 187 -14.75 13.03 5.77
C GLN A 187 -15.46 13.20 4.42
N ASP A 188 -16.02 14.38 4.16
CA ASP A 188 -16.64 14.72 2.87
C ASP A 188 -15.58 14.75 1.76
N LEU A 189 -14.42 15.37 2.00
CA LEU A 189 -13.31 15.38 1.05
C LEU A 189 -12.73 13.98 0.82
N MET A 190 -12.62 13.16 1.87
CA MET A 190 -12.18 11.77 1.76
C MET A 190 -13.12 10.96 0.88
N SER A 191 -14.43 11.08 1.10
CA SER A 191 -15.48 10.47 0.27
C SER A 191 -15.37 10.92 -1.19
N GLU A 192 -15.19 12.22 -1.44
CA GLU A 192 -15.05 12.77 -2.79
C GLU A 192 -13.84 12.19 -3.52
N VAL A 193 -12.67 12.14 -2.86
CA VAL A 193 -11.44 11.57 -3.44
C VAL A 193 -11.64 10.09 -3.76
N TRP A 194 -12.17 9.30 -2.81
CA TRP A 194 -12.43 7.88 -3.03
C TRP A 194 -13.40 7.63 -4.17
N MET A 195 -14.51 8.37 -4.23
CA MET A 195 -15.47 8.26 -5.33
C MET A 195 -14.86 8.63 -6.68
N LYS A 196 -13.98 9.65 -6.74
CA LYS A 196 -13.25 10.00 -7.97
C LYS A 196 -12.35 8.87 -8.44
N ILE A 197 -11.56 8.28 -7.53
CA ILE A 197 -10.66 7.16 -7.82
C ILE A 197 -11.44 5.93 -8.25
N ALA A 198 -12.41 5.48 -7.46
CA ALA A 198 -13.22 4.31 -7.73
C ALA A 198 -14.00 4.44 -9.06
N LYS A 199 -14.57 5.63 -9.34
CA LYS A 199 -15.27 5.89 -10.60
C LYS A 199 -14.34 5.76 -11.82
N LYS A 200 -13.08 6.22 -11.72
CA LYS A 200 -12.12 6.16 -12.83
C LYS A 200 -11.63 4.74 -13.10
N TYR A 201 -11.31 3.98 -12.05
CA TYR A 201 -10.73 2.64 -12.19
C TYR A 201 -11.75 1.51 -12.14
N LYS A 202 -13.05 1.83 -12.11
CA LYS A 202 -14.13 0.84 -12.12
C LYS A 202 -13.94 -0.22 -13.20
N GLY A 203 -13.93 -1.49 -12.78
CA GLY A 203 -13.79 -2.65 -13.65
C GLY A 203 -12.38 -2.88 -14.23
N ASP A 204 -11.36 -2.14 -13.79
CA ASP A 204 -9.95 -2.37 -14.17
C ASP A 204 -9.38 -3.58 -13.41
N PRO A 205 -9.10 -4.72 -14.07
CA PRO A 205 -8.69 -5.96 -13.40
C PRO A 205 -7.35 -5.88 -12.67
N ILE A 206 -6.55 -4.84 -12.94
CA ILE A 206 -5.25 -4.65 -12.29
C ILE A 206 -5.42 -4.13 -10.86
N ILE A 207 -6.53 -3.46 -10.55
CA ILE A 207 -6.81 -3.00 -9.20
C ILE A 207 -7.37 -4.16 -8.39
N ILE A 208 -6.66 -4.57 -7.33
CA ILE A 208 -7.16 -5.63 -6.42
C ILE A 208 -8.18 -5.08 -5.43
N GLY A 209 -8.09 -3.79 -5.10
CA GLY A 209 -9.02 -3.13 -4.21
C GLY A 209 -8.60 -1.74 -3.76
N TYR A 210 -9.34 -1.24 -2.78
CA TYR A 210 -9.21 0.08 -2.17
C TYR A 210 -8.97 -0.05 -0.67
N ASP A 211 -7.76 0.23 -0.20
CA ASP A 211 -7.45 0.33 1.23
C ASP A 211 -7.81 1.74 1.73
N VAL A 212 -8.92 1.80 2.46
CA VAL A 212 -9.70 3.02 2.66
C VAL A 212 -8.95 4.08 3.44
N VAL A 213 -8.19 3.69 4.47
CA VAL A 213 -7.40 4.60 5.30
C VAL A 213 -6.38 3.83 6.12
N ASN A 214 -5.12 4.25 6.02
CA ASN A 214 -3.99 3.62 6.70
C ASN A 214 -3.95 3.91 8.21
N GLU A 215 -3.70 2.89 9.03
CA GLU A 215 -3.39 2.99 10.47
C GLU A 215 -4.21 4.02 11.30
N PRO A 216 -5.55 3.88 11.37
CA PRO A 216 -6.41 4.75 12.16
C PRO A 216 -6.07 4.84 13.65
N PHE A 217 -5.80 6.08 14.07
CA PHE A 217 -5.33 6.61 15.35
C PHE A 217 -4.21 5.86 16.08
N ALA A 218 -3.33 6.64 16.71
CA ALA A 218 -2.23 6.10 17.48
C ALA A 218 -2.68 5.55 18.86
N HIS A 219 -1.84 4.69 19.45
CA HIS A 219 -2.04 4.12 20.80
C HIS A 219 -2.02 5.17 21.93
N TYR A 220 -1.73 6.45 21.65
CA TYR A 220 -1.73 7.52 22.64
C TYR A 220 -3.14 7.93 23.11
N PHE A 221 -4.19 7.56 22.37
CA PHE A 221 -5.58 7.93 22.65
C PHE A 221 -6.34 6.84 23.44
N VAL A 222 -5.68 6.23 24.44
CA VAL A 222 -6.19 5.03 25.14
C VAL A 222 -7.59 5.21 25.74
N LYS A 223 -7.87 6.39 26.32
CA LYS A 223 -9.17 6.66 26.97
C LYS A 223 -10.28 6.86 25.96
N GLU A 224 -9.91 7.30 24.75
CA GLU A 224 -10.81 7.64 23.68
C GLU A 224 -11.07 6.47 22.72
N ILE A 225 -10.32 5.36 22.83
CA ILE A 225 -10.45 4.15 21.99
C ILE A 225 -11.92 3.78 21.73
N PRO A 226 -12.82 3.69 22.73
CA PRO A 226 -14.22 3.32 22.47
C PRO A 226 -14.96 4.32 21.55
N ASP A 227 -14.78 5.62 21.77
CA ASP A 227 -15.40 6.66 20.93
C ASP A 227 -14.77 6.70 19.54
N TYR A 228 -13.44 6.58 19.46
CA TYR A 228 -12.72 6.61 18.19
C TYR A 228 -13.02 5.36 17.33
N ASN A 229 -13.12 4.18 17.94
CA ASN A 229 -13.56 2.96 17.25
C ASN A 229 -14.96 3.14 16.67
N HIS A 230 -15.91 3.66 17.45
CA HIS A 230 -17.27 3.88 16.97
C HIS A 230 -17.32 4.90 15.80
N ARG A 231 -16.54 5.99 15.89
CA ARG A 231 -16.43 6.98 14.82
C ARG A 231 -15.80 6.40 13.55
N LEU A 232 -14.74 5.62 13.72
CA LEU A 232 -14.05 4.95 12.61
C LEU A 232 -14.97 3.93 11.94
N PHE A 233 -15.70 3.11 12.70
CA PHE A 233 -16.66 2.17 12.14
C PHE A 233 -17.78 2.88 11.38
N THR A 234 -18.32 3.97 11.93
CA THR A 234 -19.31 4.82 11.24
C THR A 234 -18.74 5.43 9.95
N LEU A 235 -17.48 5.86 9.97
CA LEU A 235 -16.78 6.35 8.79
C LEU A 235 -16.61 5.23 7.74
N TYR A 236 -16.26 4.01 8.14
CA TYR A 236 -16.17 2.86 7.24
C TYR A 236 -17.50 2.53 6.58
N GLN A 237 -18.60 2.51 7.33
CA GLN A 237 -19.94 2.34 6.77
C GLN A 237 -20.25 3.38 5.68
N ARG A 238 -19.87 4.64 5.93
CA ARG A 238 -20.02 5.71 4.97
C ARG A 238 -19.12 5.51 3.75
N MET A 239 -17.83 5.27 3.93
CA MET A 239 -16.87 5.13 2.83
C MET A 239 -17.22 3.95 1.93
N VAL A 240 -17.58 2.81 2.51
CA VAL A 240 -18.07 1.63 1.77
C VAL A 240 -19.30 2.00 0.95
N LYS A 241 -20.31 2.64 1.55
CA LYS A 241 -21.52 3.07 0.84
C LYS A 241 -21.20 4.03 -0.32
N ASP A 242 -20.34 5.02 -0.08
CA ASP A 242 -19.99 6.07 -1.04
C ASP A 242 -19.17 5.49 -2.21
N ILE A 243 -18.15 4.67 -1.94
CA ILE A 243 -17.39 3.93 -2.97
C ILE A 243 -18.33 3.03 -3.77
N ARG A 244 -19.18 2.25 -3.08
CA ARG A 244 -20.16 1.37 -3.72
C ARG A 244 -21.13 2.14 -4.60
N SER A 245 -21.41 3.42 -4.35
CA SER A 245 -22.30 4.21 -5.22
C SER A 245 -21.78 4.34 -6.66
N VAL A 246 -20.46 4.26 -6.86
CA VAL A 246 -19.81 4.38 -8.16
C VAL A 246 -19.19 3.05 -8.64
N ASP A 247 -18.69 2.21 -7.74
CA ASP A 247 -18.06 0.92 -8.03
C ASP A 247 -18.56 -0.22 -7.13
N LYS A 248 -19.27 -1.16 -7.75
CA LYS A 248 -19.90 -2.31 -7.08
C LYS A 248 -18.99 -3.53 -7.00
N ASP A 249 -17.83 -3.53 -7.65
CA ASP A 249 -17.11 -4.75 -7.97
C ASP A 249 -15.77 -4.90 -7.26
N HIS A 250 -14.97 -3.85 -7.12
CA HIS A 250 -13.66 -3.96 -6.47
C HIS A 250 -13.76 -4.25 -4.97
N THR A 251 -12.84 -5.06 -4.47
CA THR A 251 -12.70 -5.36 -3.04
C THR A 251 -12.34 -4.09 -2.26
N ILE A 252 -12.91 -3.92 -1.07
CA ILE A 252 -12.54 -2.84 -0.16
C ILE A 252 -11.71 -3.42 0.98
N PHE A 253 -10.60 -2.78 1.32
CA PHE A 253 -9.70 -3.16 2.39
C PHE A 253 -9.91 -2.19 3.55
N LEU A 254 -10.12 -2.72 4.75
CA LEU A 254 -10.36 -1.93 5.96
C LEU A 254 -9.32 -2.26 7.01
N ASN A 255 -8.50 -1.27 7.35
CA ASN A 255 -7.54 -1.35 8.43
C ASN A 255 -8.24 -1.49 9.79
N GLY A 256 -7.66 -2.26 10.72
CA GLY A 256 -8.00 -2.21 12.14
C GLY A 256 -7.82 -0.80 12.72
N SER A 257 -8.25 -0.57 13.96
CA SER A 257 -7.89 0.64 14.70
C SER A 257 -6.55 0.48 15.41
N VAL A 258 -6.08 1.53 16.08
CA VAL A 258 -4.86 1.56 16.89
C VAL A 258 -3.66 1.07 16.07
N TRP A 259 -3.16 1.92 15.17
CA TRP A 259 -2.07 1.54 14.26
C TRP A 259 -2.38 0.27 13.43
N ALA A 260 -3.65 0.12 13.03
CA ALA A 260 -4.17 -1.09 12.39
C ALA A 260 -3.98 -2.39 13.20
N GLY A 261 -3.69 -2.29 14.48
CA GLY A 261 -3.40 -3.41 15.37
C GLY A 261 -4.62 -3.97 16.08
N ASP A 262 -5.83 -3.44 15.88
CA ASP A 262 -7.02 -3.85 16.62
C ASP A 262 -8.27 -4.03 15.74
N PHE A 263 -8.87 -5.23 15.80
CA PHE A 263 -10.07 -5.58 15.03
C PHE A 263 -11.37 -5.34 15.82
N ASP A 264 -11.28 -4.91 17.09
CA ASP A 264 -12.45 -4.58 17.90
C ASP A 264 -13.22 -3.35 17.35
N VAL A 265 -12.63 -2.60 16.41
CA VAL A 265 -13.34 -1.56 15.63
C VAL A 265 -14.50 -2.14 14.80
N PHE A 266 -14.42 -3.39 14.36
CA PHE A 266 -15.40 -3.96 13.44
C PHE A 266 -16.63 -4.50 14.19
N GLU A 267 -17.61 -3.62 14.43
CA GLU A 267 -18.84 -3.98 15.15
C GLU A 267 -19.70 -5.00 14.36
N SER A 268 -19.60 -5.01 13.03
CA SER A 268 -20.25 -5.98 12.14
C SER A 268 -19.59 -6.02 10.76
N ILE A 269 -19.94 -7.03 9.95
CA ILE A 269 -19.54 -7.12 8.53
C ILE A 269 -20.49 -6.24 7.71
N ILE A 270 -19.95 -5.27 6.97
CA ILE A 270 -20.73 -4.17 6.36
C ILE A 270 -20.87 -4.25 4.83
N ASP A 271 -20.19 -5.19 4.18
CA ASP A 271 -20.26 -5.50 2.74
C ASP A 271 -19.76 -6.94 2.55
N ASP A 272 -20.17 -7.60 1.46
CA ASP A 272 -19.78 -8.99 1.18
C ASP A 272 -18.40 -9.10 0.53
N ASN A 273 -17.84 -8.00 0.03
CA ASN A 273 -16.57 -7.93 -0.68
C ASN A 273 -15.55 -7.03 0.02
N ILE A 274 -15.22 -7.38 1.27
CA ILE A 274 -14.24 -6.70 2.13
C ILE A 274 -13.10 -7.64 2.56
N VAL A 275 -11.88 -7.11 2.58
CA VAL A 275 -10.72 -7.70 3.26
C VAL A 275 -10.40 -6.88 4.51
N TYR A 276 -10.12 -7.57 5.62
CA TYR A 276 -9.79 -6.94 6.89
C TYR A 276 -8.27 -6.92 7.09
N GLU A 277 -7.73 -5.75 7.34
CA GLU A 277 -6.30 -5.46 7.25
C GLU A 277 -5.74 -5.10 8.62
N PHE A 278 -4.64 -5.75 9.02
CA PHE A 278 -3.91 -5.42 10.24
C PHE A 278 -2.45 -5.15 9.95
N HIS A 279 -1.81 -4.33 10.77
CA HIS A 279 -0.36 -4.11 10.72
C HIS A 279 0.30 -4.65 11.98
N LYS A 280 1.55 -5.08 11.85
CA LYS A 280 2.31 -5.57 13.01
C LYS A 280 3.80 -5.48 12.81
N TYR A 281 4.47 -4.85 13.77
CA TYR A 281 5.92 -4.66 13.77
C TYR A 281 6.54 -5.00 15.12
N TRP A 282 7.82 -5.39 15.11
CA TRP A 282 8.69 -5.56 16.29
C TRP A 282 8.09 -6.37 17.44
N PHE A 283 7.82 -7.65 17.18
CA PHE A 283 7.27 -8.58 18.16
C PHE A 283 7.94 -9.96 18.03
N ASP A 284 7.78 -10.81 19.03
CA ASP A 284 8.27 -12.19 19.00
C ASP A 284 7.40 -13.05 18.07
N VAL A 285 8.02 -13.73 17.10
CA VAL A 285 7.30 -14.48 16.07
C VAL A 285 6.74 -15.78 16.64
N GLU A 286 5.46 -15.74 17.03
CA GLU A 286 4.71 -16.90 17.52
C GLU A 286 3.23 -16.83 17.13
N GLN A 287 2.54 -17.98 17.07
CA GLN A 287 1.12 -18.04 16.67
C GLN A 287 0.23 -17.12 17.52
N ALA A 288 0.49 -17.02 18.82
CA ALA A 288 -0.26 -16.17 19.74
C ALA A 288 -0.25 -14.69 19.30
N ALA A 289 0.79 -14.24 18.60
CA ALA A 289 0.93 -12.87 18.14
C ALA A 289 -0.07 -12.48 17.04
N ILE A 290 -0.62 -13.46 16.31
CA ILE A 290 -1.60 -13.26 15.22
C ILE A 290 -2.95 -13.96 15.46
N GLN A 291 -3.06 -14.74 16.54
CA GLN A 291 -4.21 -15.61 16.77
C GLN A 291 -5.55 -14.86 16.74
N LYS A 292 -5.62 -13.65 17.31
CA LYS A 292 -6.85 -12.85 17.31
C LYS A 292 -7.37 -12.52 15.91
N TYR A 293 -6.47 -12.31 14.93
CA TYR A 293 -6.85 -12.01 13.56
C TYR A 293 -7.31 -13.27 12.82
N VAL A 294 -6.64 -14.39 13.09
CA VAL A 294 -7.04 -15.72 12.60
C VAL A 294 -8.43 -16.09 13.15
N ASP A 295 -8.66 -15.88 14.44
CA ASP A 295 -9.96 -16.11 15.07
C ASP A 295 -11.05 -15.24 14.45
N PHE A 296 -10.75 -13.97 14.16
CA PHE A 296 -11.67 -13.07 13.47
C PHE A 296 -12.02 -13.58 12.06
N ARG A 297 -11.00 -13.94 11.27
CA ARG A 297 -11.16 -14.52 9.93
C ARG A 297 -12.09 -15.73 9.95
N ASP A 298 -11.83 -16.66 10.87
CA ASP A 298 -12.56 -17.93 10.95
C ASP A 298 -13.98 -17.75 11.48
N LYS A 299 -14.16 -16.89 12.49
CA LYS A 299 -15.47 -16.55 13.06
C LYS A 299 -16.40 -15.87 12.05
N HIS A 300 -15.85 -14.96 11.25
CA HIS A 300 -16.64 -14.15 10.32
C HIS A 300 -16.63 -14.70 8.88
N ASN A 301 -15.79 -15.68 8.58
CA ASN A 301 -15.58 -16.25 7.24
C ASN A 301 -15.28 -15.16 6.19
N VAL A 302 -14.30 -14.31 6.51
CA VAL A 302 -13.83 -13.18 5.69
C VAL A 302 -12.32 -13.25 5.52
N PRO A 303 -11.73 -12.73 4.43
CA PRO A 303 -10.29 -12.74 4.27
C PRO A 303 -9.61 -11.70 5.17
N ILE A 304 -8.40 -12.02 5.61
CA ILE A 304 -7.49 -11.09 6.29
C ILE A 304 -6.22 -10.88 5.49
N TYR A 305 -5.60 -9.72 5.72
CA TYR A 305 -4.40 -9.25 5.04
C TYR A 305 -3.51 -8.51 6.03
N ILE A 306 -2.19 -8.72 5.94
CA ILE A 306 -1.22 -7.88 6.62
C ILE A 306 -0.64 -6.88 5.64
N GLY A 307 -1.14 -5.65 5.70
CA GLY A 307 -0.77 -4.57 4.79
C GLY A 307 0.65 -4.07 4.98
N GLU A 308 1.10 -4.12 6.22
CA GLU A 308 2.41 -3.68 6.62
C GLU A 308 2.98 -4.52 7.77
N THR A 309 4.25 -4.89 7.57
CA THR A 309 5.13 -5.57 8.51
C THR A 309 6.55 -5.52 7.96
N GLY A 310 7.55 -5.80 8.77
CA GLY A 310 8.95 -5.80 8.36
C GLY A 310 9.77 -4.90 9.27
N GLU A 311 10.60 -4.04 8.68
CA GLU A 311 11.51 -3.16 9.43
C GLU A 311 12.35 -3.91 10.50
N ASN A 312 12.74 -5.16 10.20
CA ASN A 312 13.42 -6.06 11.13
C ASN A 312 14.57 -6.83 10.45
N THR A 313 15.19 -7.77 11.16
CA THR A 313 16.27 -8.62 10.60
C THR A 313 15.73 -9.59 9.55
N ASP A 314 16.61 -10.10 8.70
CA ASP A 314 16.26 -11.02 7.62
C ASP A 314 15.68 -12.34 8.17
N GLU A 315 16.19 -12.82 9.31
CA GLU A 315 15.67 -14.00 10.01
C GLU A 315 14.25 -13.78 10.52
N TRP A 316 13.99 -12.62 11.14
CA TRP A 316 12.66 -12.27 11.62
C TRP A 316 11.66 -12.20 10.47
N VAL A 317 12.07 -11.62 9.34
CA VAL A 317 11.26 -11.53 8.12
C VAL A 317 10.92 -12.91 7.60
N MET A 318 11.90 -13.83 7.57
CA MET A 318 11.69 -15.21 7.18
C MET A 318 10.69 -15.93 8.09
N ASP A 319 10.92 -15.88 9.39
CA ASP A 319 10.10 -16.58 10.38
C ASP A 319 8.66 -16.06 10.35
N PHE A 320 8.47 -14.74 10.29
CA PHE A 320 7.13 -14.19 10.26
C PHE A 320 6.41 -14.47 8.93
N ARG A 321 7.11 -14.36 7.80
CA ARG A 321 6.54 -14.72 6.49
C ARG A 321 6.14 -16.20 6.44
N LEU A 322 6.93 -17.12 7.03
CA LEU A 322 6.55 -18.53 7.18
C LEU A 322 5.26 -18.70 8.00
N LEU A 323 5.15 -18.00 9.13
CA LEU A 323 3.96 -18.05 9.98
C LEU A 323 2.71 -17.55 9.24
N LEU A 324 2.84 -16.47 8.46
CA LEU A 324 1.76 -15.94 7.62
C LEU A 324 1.35 -16.93 6.53
N ASP A 325 2.30 -17.54 5.82
CA ASP A 325 2.04 -18.55 4.79
C ASP A 325 1.36 -19.81 5.39
N GLN A 326 1.79 -20.27 6.58
CA GLN A 326 1.17 -21.39 7.31
C GLN A 326 -0.28 -21.12 7.69
N ASN A 327 -0.62 -19.87 7.96
CA ASN A 327 -1.97 -19.44 8.27
C ASN A 327 -2.74 -18.97 7.03
N ASN A 328 -2.21 -19.10 5.80
CA ASN A 328 -2.84 -18.61 4.57
C ASN A 328 -3.21 -17.11 4.61
N ILE A 329 -2.36 -16.28 5.24
CA ILE A 329 -2.58 -14.83 5.33
C ILE A 329 -1.90 -14.14 4.15
N ASN A 330 -2.66 -13.31 3.45
CA ASN A 330 -2.15 -12.41 2.41
C ASN A 330 -1.22 -11.37 3.04
N TRP A 331 -0.11 -11.00 2.39
CA TRP A 331 0.88 -10.12 3.02
C TRP A 331 1.55 -9.13 2.07
N CYS A 332 1.91 -7.97 2.62
CA CYS A 332 2.72 -6.97 1.95
C CYS A 332 3.76 -6.39 2.91
N PHE A 333 5.04 -6.62 2.63
CA PHE A 333 6.12 -6.19 3.52
C PHE A 333 6.54 -4.74 3.23
N TRP A 334 6.80 -4.00 4.30
CA TRP A 334 7.21 -2.61 4.28
C TRP A 334 8.73 -2.45 4.45
N PRO A 335 9.40 -1.63 3.63
CA PRO A 335 9.00 -1.10 2.32
C PRO A 335 9.84 -1.67 1.18
N TYR A 336 9.47 -1.33 -0.06
CA TYR A 336 10.23 -1.70 -1.24
C TYR A 336 11.65 -1.11 -1.25
N LYS A 337 11.78 0.21 -1.10
CA LYS A 337 13.04 0.93 -1.34
C LYS A 337 13.36 1.96 -0.26
N LYS A 338 14.62 2.00 0.22
CA LYS A 338 15.09 2.99 1.21
C LYS A 338 16.50 3.51 0.97
N MET A 339 16.77 4.70 1.50
CA MET A 339 18.12 5.24 1.57
C MET A 339 18.86 4.66 2.77
N ASP A 340 20.02 4.05 2.52
CA ASP A 340 20.96 3.61 3.55
C ASP A 340 20.29 2.86 4.73
N ASN A 341 19.47 1.87 4.42
CA ASN A 341 18.76 1.05 5.40
C ASN A 341 18.29 -0.27 4.79
N THR A 342 18.99 -1.36 5.10
CA THR A 342 18.77 -2.71 4.53
C THR A 342 17.48 -3.40 4.95
N LYS A 343 16.65 -2.81 5.82
CA LYS A 343 15.39 -3.42 6.27
C LYS A 343 14.28 -3.28 5.22
N GLY A 344 14.47 -3.85 4.04
CA GLY A 344 13.60 -3.75 2.87
C GLY A 344 14.27 -4.39 1.64
N ILE A 345 13.52 -4.53 0.55
CA ILE A 345 13.98 -5.25 -0.65
C ILE A 345 15.14 -4.52 -1.36
N MET A 346 15.01 -3.21 -1.53
CA MET A 346 15.91 -2.36 -2.28
C MET A 346 16.48 -1.20 -1.46
N ASN A 347 17.73 -0.86 -1.75
CA ASN A 347 18.48 0.14 -1.04
C ASN A 347 19.22 1.04 -2.00
N PHE A 348 19.52 2.27 -1.59
CA PHE A 348 20.46 3.13 -2.31
C PHE A 348 21.34 3.91 -1.34
N THR A 349 22.54 4.25 -1.80
CA THR A 349 23.54 4.92 -0.99
C THR A 349 23.10 6.34 -0.66
N MET A 350 23.22 6.73 0.61
CA MET A 350 23.02 8.12 1.03
C MET A 350 24.06 9.03 0.35
N PRO A 351 23.67 10.18 -0.22
CA PRO A 351 24.63 11.12 -0.79
C PRO A 351 25.67 11.60 0.24
N GLU A 352 26.92 11.80 -0.19
CA GLU A 352 28.05 12.22 0.66
C GLU A 352 27.72 13.46 1.50
N ASP A 353 27.12 14.48 0.88
CA ASP A 353 26.79 15.75 1.53
C ASP A 353 25.44 15.73 2.26
N TYR A 354 24.70 14.62 2.28
CA TYR A 354 23.33 14.56 2.81
C TYR A 354 23.24 14.87 4.32
N ALA A 355 24.35 14.71 5.05
CA ALA A 355 24.42 15.04 6.47
C ALA A 355 24.08 16.51 6.77
N VAL A 356 24.21 17.45 5.82
CA VAL A 356 23.79 18.85 6.04
C VAL A 356 22.27 18.96 6.20
N ILE A 357 21.50 18.15 5.46
CA ILE A 357 20.04 18.12 5.51
C ILE A 357 19.59 17.51 6.83
N VAL A 358 20.22 16.39 7.23
CA VAL A 358 19.95 15.72 8.51
C VAL A 358 20.21 16.64 9.70
N ARG A 359 21.35 17.35 9.70
CA ARG A 359 21.66 18.31 10.78
C ARG A 359 20.66 19.47 10.81
N TYR A 360 20.31 20.02 9.66
CA TYR A 360 19.34 21.12 9.59
C TYR A 360 17.95 20.68 10.06
N SER A 361 17.49 19.47 9.71
CA SER A 361 16.19 18.96 10.15
C SER A 361 16.12 18.77 11.68
N GLN A 362 17.25 18.48 12.32
CA GLN A 362 17.38 18.34 13.78
C GLN A 362 17.60 19.68 14.50
N SER A 363 18.04 20.72 13.80
CA SER A 363 18.32 22.05 14.36
C SER A 363 17.07 22.78 14.88
N ASP A 364 17.28 23.85 15.65
CA ASP A 364 16.20 24.75 16.04
C ASP A 364 15.77 25.61 14.84
N ARG A 365 14.49 25.52 14.48
CA ARG A 365 13.86 26.24 13.36
C ARG A 365 12.56 26.91 13.81
N SER A 366 12.44 27.18 15.11
CA SER A 366 11.23 27.70 15.75
C SER A 366 10.94 29.18 15.41
N SER A 367 11.93 29.92 14.92
CA SER A 367 11.80 31.31 14.49
C SER A 367 12.60 31.59 13.22
N TYR A 368 12.28 32.68 12.51
CA TYR A 368 13.07 33.08 11.33
C TYR A 368 14.54 33.39 11.65
N GLU A 369 14.82 33.87 12.86
CA GLU A 369 16.20 34.04 13.33
C GLU A 369 16.91 32.70 13.42
N LYS A 370 16.30 31.72 14.09
CA LYS A 370 16.86 30.36 14.22
C LYS A 370 17.01 29.63 12.89
N ILE A 371 16.07 29.82 11.97
CA ILE A 371 16.19 29.32 10.59
C ILE A 371 17.43 29.89 9.91
N ARG A 372 17.68 31.21 10.01
CA ARG A 372 18.86 31.85 9.39
C ARG A 372 20.16 31.41 10.06
N GLU A 373 20.19 31.31 11.38
CA GLU A 373 21.37 30.89 12.16
C GLU A 373 21.79 29.46 11.83
N ASN A 374 20.83 28.54 11.65
CA ASN A 374 21.10 27.12 11.42
C ASN A 374 21.13 26.72 9.93
N MET A 375 20.85 27.64 9.00
CA MET A 375 20.76 27.35 7.57
C MET A 375 22.08 26.74 7.05
N PRO A 376 22.06 25.55 6.43
CA PRO A 376 23.26 24.99 5.80
C PRO A 376 23.63 25.79 4.56
N ASP A 377 24.83 25.53 4.03
CA ASP A 377 25.16 25.98 2.68
C ASP A 377 24.14 25.43 1.68
N ARG A 378 23.41 26.33 1.03
CA ARG A 378 22.29 25.99 0.14
C ARG A 378 22.76 25.26 -1.11
N ALA A 379 23.95 25.55 -1.62
CA ALA A 379 24.50 24.86 -2.78
C ALA A 379 24.88 23.43 -2.42
N ILE A 380 25.42 23.20 -1.22
CA ILE A 380 25.70 21.84 -0.71
C ILE A 380 24.40 21.07 -0.51
N ALA A 381 23.37 21.67 0.10
CA ALA A 381 22.06 21.04 0.25
C ALA A 381 21.42 20.68 -1.10
N GLN A 382 21.45 21.59 -2.07
CA GLN A 382 20.96 21.33 -3.43
C GLN A 382 21.73 20.20 -4.12
N LYS A 383 23.07 20.18 -4.00
CA LYS A 383 23.91 19.11 -4.55
C LYS A 383 23.55 17.76 -3.94
N ALA A 384 23.35 17.70 -2.63
CA ALA A 384 22.95 16.48 -1.93
C ALA A 384 21.58 15.97 -2.42
N LEU A 385 20.59 16.86 -2.57
CA LEU A 385 19.26 16.49 -3.09
C LEU A 385 19.30 16.05 -4.57
N ASN A 386 20.11 16.69 -5.40
CA ASN A 386 20.31 16.23 -6.78
C ASN A 386 20.93 14.82 -6.81
N LYS A 387 21.91 14.57 -5.93
CA LYS A 387 22.54 13.25 -5.84
C LYS A 387 21.59 12.19 -5.25
N PHE A 388 20.69 12.58 -4.36
CA PHE A 388 19.60 11.71 -3.89
C PHE A 388 18.75 11.24 -5.08
N LEU A 389 18.33 12.15 -5.96
CA LEU A 389 17.51 11.84 -7.14
C LEU A 389 18.21 10.95 -8.16
N GLU A 390 19.54 10.98 -8.22
CA GLU A 390 20.33 10.05 -9.01
C GLU A 390 20.40 8.68 -8.34
N ASN A 391 20.73 8.64 -7.05
CA ASN A 391 20.98 7.40 -6.33
C ASN A 391 19.70 6.55 -6.19
N CYS A 392 18.52 7.16 -6.10
CA CYS A 392 17.25 6.43 -5.95
C CYS A 392 16.75 5.75 -7.24
N LEU A 393 17.36 6.04 -8.40
CA LEU A 393 17.04 5.34 -9.66
C LEU A 393 17.35 3.85 -9.52
N TYR A 394 16.47 2.99 -10.03
CA TYR A 394 16.61 1.52 -9.97
C TYR A 394 18.03 1.03 -10.29
N LYS A 395 18.63 1.52 -11.38
CA LYS A 395 19.99 1.15 -11.83
C LYS A 395 21.12 1.44 -10.84
N ASN A 396 20.89 2.34 -9.88
CA ASN A 396 21.86 2.75 -8.86
C ASN A 396 21.52 2.16 -7.48
N CYS A 397 20.45 1.36 -7.38
CA CYS A 397 20.04 0.69 -6.16
C CYS A 397 20.72 -0.69 -6.04
N PHE A 398 20.81 -1.22 -4.81
CA PHE A 398 21.36 -2.53 -4.49
C PHE A 398 20.45 -3.31 -3.54
N GLN A 399 20.38 -4.63 -3.73
CA GLN A 399 19.42 -5.52 -3.06
C GLN A 399 19.86 -5.85 -1.64
N ASN A 400 18.90 -6.04 -0.72
CA ASN A 400 19.15 -6.89 0.44
C ASN A 400 18.76 -8.33 0.08
N LYS A 401 19.76 -9.17 -0.19
CA LYS A 401 19.56 -10.56 -0.60
C LYS A 401 18.90 -11.40 0.50
N GLY A 402 19.33 -11.26 1.76
CA GLY A 402 18.78 -12.02 2.87
C GLY A 402 17.30 -11.69 3.13
N TYR A 403 16.92 -10.41 3.02
CA TYR A 403 15.52 -9.99 3.13
C TYR A 403 14.65 -10.60 2.01
N ILE A 404 15.15 -10.59 0.76
CA ILE A 404 14.45 -11.20 -0.39
C ILE A 404 14.29 -12.71 -0.19
N GLU A 405 15.33 -13.41 0.26
CA GLU A 405 15.29 -14.84 0.59
C GLU A 405 14.29 -15.12 1.72
N GLY A 406 14.29 -14.31 2.78
CA GLY A 406 13.34 -14.44 3.89
C GLY A 406 11.88 -14.32 3.44
N LEU A 407 11.60 -13.45 2.47
CA LEU A 407 10.28 -13.35 1.84
C LEU A 407 9.91 -14.54 0.96
N GLY A 408 10.84 -15.47 0.70
CA GLY A 408 10.65 -16.57 -0.23
C GLY A 408 10.60 -16.11 -1.70
N LEU A 409 11.23 -14.97 -2.00
CA LEU A 409 11.33 -14.39 -3.33
C LEU A 409 12.67 -14.81 -3.99
N ILE A 410 12.76 -14.61 -5.31
CA ILE A 410 13.94 -14.98 -6.11
C ILE A 410 15.01 -13.89 -5.98
N VAL A 411 16.22 -14.28 -5.58
CA VAL A 411 17.41 -13.41 -5.60
C VAL A 411 18.08 -13.50 -6.97
N GLU A 412 18.41 -12.34 -7.55
CA GLU A 412 19.16 -12.22 -8.81
C GLU A 412 20.69 -12.18 -8.61
#